data_AF-A0A7C9EN52-F1
#
_entry.id   AF-A0A7C9EN52-F1
#
_cell.length_a   1.000
_cell.length_b   1.000
_cell.length_c   1.000
_cell.angle_alpha   90.00
_cell.angle_beta   90.00
_cell.angle_gamma   90.00
#
_symmetry.space_group_name_H-M   'P 1'
#
loop_
_entity.id
_entity.type
_entity.pdbx_description
1 polymer ?
#
loop_
_entity_poly.entity_id
_entity_poly.type
_entity_poly.pdbx_seq_one_letter_code
_entity_poly.pdbx_strand_id
1 'polypeptide(L)'
;SLPGMFRLVTDKTVFSHPETQLGFHPDAGASFYLSRLPGYIGEYLALTGDKLNGVDMIACGLATHYCLNARLALIEERLGKLITDDPSVIESSLAQYGDLVYPDKRSVIHKIESIDRCFSHDTVEEIFDALEKEAADSSDEWCTATLKKLKEASPLSLKVTLRSIRDGRFQPLDKCLAQEYRISFNCVSRRVSNDFCEGVRARLVDKDFAPKWDPPCLEDVTRDMVDCFFSPLGAHEPELELPTALREPHM
;
A
#
# COMPACT_ATOMS: atom_id res chain seq x y z
N SER A 1 -8.78 -8.34 -4.59
CA SER A 1 -7.71 -8.74 -5.52
C SER A 1 -6.58 -9.38 -4.74
N LEU A 2 -5.95 -8.65 -3.83
CA LEU A 2 -5.05 -9.19 -2.80
C LEU A 2 -5.88 -9.54 -1.55
N PRO A 3 -5.53 -10.58 -0.78
CA PRO A 3 -4.43 -11.54 -0.97
C PRO A 3 -4.88 -12.82 -1.72
N GLY A 4 -5.62 -12.68 -2.82
CA GLY A 4 -6.05 -13.84 -3.62
C GLY A 4 -4.89 -14.54 -4.35
N MET A 5 -5.04 -15.84 -4.60
CA MET A 5 -4.04 -16.67 -5.29
C MET A 5 -3.70 -16.11 -6.68
N PHE A 6 -4.72 -15.94 -7.53
CA PHE A 6 -4.59 -15.38 -8.88
C PHE A 6 -4.99 -13.90 -8.93
N ARG A 7 -4.09 -13.08 -9.44
CA ARG A 7 -4.23 -11.63 -9.59
C ARG A 7 -3.93 -11.28 -11.06
N LEU A 8 -4.99 -11.07 -11.83
CA LEU A 8 -4.92 -10.69 -13.24
C LEU A 8 -5.01 -9.16 -13.38
N VAL A 9 -4.05 -8.58 -14.09
CA VAL A 9 -3.99 -7.14 -14.38
C VAL A 9 -3.99 -6.89 -15.88
N THR A 10 -4.30 -5.67 -16.29
CA THR A 10 -4.42 -5.28 -17.70
C THR A 10 -3.67 -3.98 -17.99
N ASP A 11 -3.65 -3.58 -19.26
CA ASP A 11 -3.17 -2.27 -19.74
C ASP A 11 -3.91 -1.08 -19.10
N LYS A 12 -5.07 -1.30 -18.50
CA LYS A 12 -5.88 -0.28 -17.81
C LYS A 12 -5.73 -0.29 -16.30
N THR A 13 -5.02 -1.26 -15.74
CA THR A 13 -4.88 -1.36 -14.28
C THR A 13 -4.07 -0.17 -13.75
N VAL A 14 -4.63 0.49 -12.74
CA VAL A 14 -3.95 1.51 -11.93
C VAL A 14 -4.13 1.11 -10.47
N PHE A 15 -3.02 0.95 -9.77
CA PHE A 15 -2.98 0.53 -8.38
C PHE A 15 -2.22 1.57 -7.56
N SER A 16 -2.76 1.97 -6.41
CA SER A 16 -2.13 2.95 -5.50
C SER A 16 -2.77 2.90 -4.13
N HIS A 17 -2.02 3.32 -3.12
CA HIS A 17 -2.48 3.53 -1.73
C HIS A 17 -2.38 5.02 -1.34
N PRO A 18 -3.34 5.87 -1.76
CA PRO A 18 -3.29 7.31 -1.50
C PRO A 18 -3.77 7.70 -0.09
N GLU A 19 -3.95 6.74 0.83
CA GLU A 19 -4.60 6.94 2.12
C GLU A 19 -3.84 7.92 3.03
N THR A 20 -2.51 7.93 3.00
CA THR A 20 -1.70 8.90 3.77
C THR A 20 -2.00 10.35 3.38
N GLN A 21 -2.39 10.56 2.12
CA GLN A 21 -2.78 11.86 1.59
C GLN A 21 -4.19 12.28 2.02
N LEU A 22 -4.99 11.34 2.54
CA LEU A 22 -6.32 11.55 3.11
C LEU A 22 -6.29 11.64 4.65
N GLY A 23 -5.12 11.57 5.30
CA GLY A 23 -5.04 11.49 6.75
C GLY A 23 -5.43 10.11 7.31
N PHE A 24 -5.24 9.05 6.51
CA PHE A 24 -5.54 7.66 6.84
C PHE A 24 -4.30 6.77 6.60
N HIS A 25 -4.44 5.46 6.81
CA HIS A 25 -3.37 4.50 6.54
C HIS A 25 -3.78 3.52 5.43
N PRO A 26 -2.84 2.95 4.68
CA PRO A 26 -3.11 1.81 3.82
C PRO A 26 -3.70 0.66 4.65
N ASP A 27 -4.90 0.21 4.30
CA ASP A 27 -5.72 -0.75 5.05
C ASP A 27 -6.01 -2.01 4.22
N ALA A 28 -6.99 -2.82 4.65
CA ALA A 28 -7.46 -4.03 3.96
C ALA A 28 -6.36 -5.06 3.62
N GLY A 29 -5.38 -5.22 4.53
CA GLY A 29 -4.25 -6.11 4.42
C GLY A 29 -3.05 -5.50 3.68
N ALA A 30 -3.05 -4.20 3.39
CA ALA A 30 -1.92 -3.51 2.75
C ALA A 30 -0.61 -3.70 3.51
N SER A 31 -0.65 -3.66 4.85
CA SER A 31 0.52 -3.96 5.68
C SER A 31 1.07 -5.37 5.47
N PHE A 32 0.25 -6.32 5.04
CA PHE A 32 0.68 -7.69 4.77
C PHE A 32 1.36 -7.80 3.40
N TYR A 33 0.69 -7.39 2.32
CA TYR A 33 1.23 -7.64 0.98
C TYR A 33 2.28 -6.61 0.55
N LEU A 34 2.20 -5.35 1.00
CA LEU A 34 3.23 -4.34 0.67
C LEU A 34 4.55 -4.67 1.37
N SER A 35 4.51 -5.10 2.64
CA SER A 35 5.71 -5.44 3.41
C SER A 35 6.50 -6.65 2.86
N ARG A 36 5.89 -7.42 1.95
CA ARG A 36 6.46 -8.62 1.32
C ARG A 36 6.99 -8.36 -0.08
N LEU A 37 6.83 -7.14 -0.59
CA LEU A 37 7.42 -6.76 -1.87
C LEU A 37 8.95 -6.70 -1.77
N PRO A 38 9.67 -6.84 -2.90
CA PRO A 38 11.12 -6.79 -2.92
C PRO A 38 11.67 -5.49 -2.30
N GLY A 39 12.68 -5.63 -1.44
CA GLY A 39 13.35 -4.50 -0.79
C GLY A 39 12.39 -3.64 0.03
N TYR A 40 12.35 -2.35 -0.30
CA TYR A 40 11.58 -1.31 0.39
C TYR A 40 10.54 -0.62 -0.51
N ILE A 41 10.17 -1.24 -1.64
CA ILE A 41 9.14 -0.70 -2.52
C ILE A 41 7.76 -0.66 -1.85
N GLY A 42 7.49 -1.56 -0.91
CA GLY A 42 6.26 -1.56 -0.12
C GLY A 42 6.07 -0.28 0.68
N GLU A 43 7.11 0.12 1.41
CA GLU A 43 7.15 1.36 2.18
C GLU A 43 7.02 2.59 1.27
N TYR A 44 7.72 2.59 0.13
CA TYR A 44 7.57 3.65 -0.88
C TYR A 44 6.12 3.81 -1.34
N LEU A 45 5.46 2.72 -1.75
CA LEU A 45 4.08 2.75 -2.25
C LEU A 45 3.09 3.17 -1.16
N ALA A 46 3.27 2.66 0.06
CA ALA A 46 2.42 2.95 1.20
C ALA A 46 2.50 4.43 1.63
N LEU A 47 3.70 5.00 1.67
CA LEU A 47 3.91 6.36 2.15
C LEU A 47 3.55 7.42 1.09
N THR A 48 3.94 7.17 -0.16
CA THR A 48 3.81 8.17 -1.25
C THR A 48 2.47 8.12 -1.96
N GLY A 49 1.77 6.97 -1.90
CA GLY A 49 0.58 6.70 -2.70
C GLY A 49 0.84 6.70 -4.20
N ASP A 50 2.08 6.41 -4.61
CA ASP A 50 2.42 6.36 -6.03
C ASP A 50 1.65 5.26 -6.77
N LYS A 51 1.45 5.50 -8.08
CA LYS A 51 0.66 4.63 -8.92
C LYS A 51 1.54 3.61 -9.61
N LEU A 52 1.12 2.36 -9.56
CA LEU A 52 1.62 1.28 -10.40
C LEU A 52 0.63 0.97 -11.52
N ASN A 53 1.16 0.77 -12.72
CA ASN A 53 0.38 0.17 -13.79
C ASN A 53 0.42 -1.37 -13.70
N GLY A 54 -0.36 -2.06 -14.55
CA GLY A 54 -0.38 -3.53 -14.56
C GLY A 54 0.99 -4.17 -14.80
N VAL A 55 1.85 -3.59 -15.63
CA VAL A 55 3.19 -4.13 -15.92
C VAL A 55 4.10 -4.01 -14.70
N ASP A 56 4.06 -2.88 -14.00
CA ASP A 56 4.84 -2.68 -12.77
C ASP A 56 4.38 -3.64 -11.68
N MET A 57 3.07 -3.89 -11.56
CA MET A 57 2.52 -4.86 -10.61
C MET A 57 3.02 -6.29 -10.87
N ILE A 58 3.20 -6.69 -12.14
CA ILE A 58 3.83 -7.97 -12.47
C ILE A 58 5.30 -7.98 -12.03
N ALA A 59 6.03 -6.93 -12.37
CA ALA A 59 7.46 -6.85 -12.12
C ALA A 59 7.83 -6.85 -10.63
N CYS A 60 7.01 -6.25 -9.77
CA CYS A 60 7.20 -6.29 -8.30
C CYS A 60 6.50 -7.46 -7.60
N GLY A 61 5.75 -8.31 -8.33
CA GLY A 61 5.08 -9.48 -7.77
C GLY A 61 3.73 -9.22 -7.08
N LEU A 62 3.16 -8.02 -7.22
CA LEU A 62 1.80 -7.71 -6.77
C LEU A 62 0.73 -8.42 -7.62
N ALA A 63 1.00 -8.62 -8.90
CA ALA A 63 0.14 -9.36 -9.81
C ALA A 63 0.80 -10.65 -10.29
N THR A 64 -0.01 -11.64 -10.64
CA THR A 64 0.46 -12.95 -11.15
C THR A 64 0.44 -13.04 -12.66
N HIS A 65 -0.55 -12.41 -13.29
CA HIS A 65 -0.84 -12.57 -14.70
C HIS A 65 -1.19 -11.22 -15.31
N TYR A 66 -0.79 -11.00 -16.55
CA TYR A 66 -1.13 -9.81 -17.32
C TYR A 66 -1.79 -10.23 -18.63
N CYS A 67 -2.86 -9.54 -19.00
CA CYS A 67 -3.46 -9.65 -20.33
C CYS A 67 -3.94 -8.29 -20.83
N LEU A 68 -4.02 -8.11 -22.14
CA LEU A 68 -4.73 -6.95 -22.70
C LEU A 68 -6.22 -6.98 -22.32
N ASN A 69 -6.78 -5.81 -21.97
CA ASN A 69 -8.20 -5.66 -21.61
C ASN A 69 -9.15 -6.23 -22.69
N ALA A 70 -8.74 -6.18 -23.96
CA ALA A 70 -9.51 -6.75 -25.08
C ALA A 70 -9.70 -8.28 -25.00
N ARG A 71 -8.87 -8.99 -24.24
CA ARG A 71 -8.93 -10.45 -24.08
C ARG A 71 -9.63 -10.89 -22.80
N LEU A 72 -10.01 -9.96 -21.92
CA LEU A 72 -10.54 -10.30 -20.60
C LEU A 72 -11.82 -11.15 -20.68
N ALA A 73 -12.72 -10.83 -21.62
CA ALA A 73 -13.95 -11.61 -21.84
C ALA A 73 -13.67 -13.07 -22.27
N LEU A 74 -12.59 -13.30 -23.04
CA LEU A 74 -12.20 -14.65 -23.46
C LEU A 74 -11.66 -15.47 -22.27
N ILE A 75 -10.91 -14.81 -21.38
CA ILE A 75 -10.40 -15.44 -20.15
C ILE A 75 -11.56 -15.80 -19.24
N GLU A 76 -12.52 -14.90 -19.03
CA GLU A 76 -13.71 -15.15 -18.21
C GLU A 76 -14.52 -16.35 -18.75
N GLU A 77 -14.79 -16.39 -20.06
CA GLU A 77 -15.48 -17.52 -20.69
C GLU A 77 -14.71 -18.83 -20.52
N ARG A 78 -13.38 -18.81 -20.68
CA ARG A 78 -12.52 -19.98 -20.50
C ARG A 78 -12.60 -20.50 -19.06
N LEU A 79 -12.42 -19.62 -18.08
CA LEU A 79 -12.45 -19.97 -16.66
C LEU A 79 -13.82 -20.50 -16.23
N GLY A 80 -14.91 -19.89 -16.72
CA GLY A 80 -16.27 -20.34 -16.42
C GLY A 80 -16.63 -21.73 -16.96
N LYS A 81 -15.86 -22.25 -17.92
CA LYS A 81 -16.03 -23.61 -18.47
C LYS A 81 -15.16 -24.67 -17.78
N LEU A 82 -14.23 -24.25 -16.91
CA LEU A 82 -13.39 -25.19 -16.17
C LEU A 82 -14.24 -25.91 -15.10
N ILE A 83 -14.16 -27.23 -15.09
CA ILE A 83 -14.78 -28.08 -14.06
C ILE A 83 -13.65 -28.69 -13.24
N THR A 84 -12.98 -27.86 -12.45
CA THR A 84 -11.86 -28.25 -11.59
C THR A 84 -11.65 -27.21 -10.50
N ASP A 85 -11.17 -27.66 -9.35
CA ASP A 85 -10.68 -26.89 -8.22
C ASP A 85 -9.15 -26.87 -8.13
N ASP A 86 -8.45 -27.55 -9.06
CA ASP A 86 -6.99 -27.62 -9.09
C ASP A 86 -6.38 -26.28 -9.53
N PRO A 87 -5.63 -25.59 -8.64
CA PRO A 87 -4.99 -24.33 -8.97
C PRO A 87 -4.05 -24.40 -10.17
N SER A 88 -3.38 -25.53 -10.40
CA SER A 88 -2.42 -25.68 -11.49
C SER A 88 -3.08 -25.63 -12.87
N VAL A 89 -4.32 -26.12 -12.97
CA VAL A 89 -5.13 -26.07 -14.19
C VAL A 89 -5.62 -24.64 -14.45
N ILE A 90 -6.00 -23.93 -13.38
CA ILE A 90 -6.40 -22.52 -13.47
C ILE A 90 -5.21 -21.65 -13.90
N GLU A 91 -4.05 -21.84 -13.27
CA GLU A 91 -2.79 -21.16 -13.61
C GLU A 91 -2.41 -21.40 -15.08
N SER A 92 -2.41 -22.66 -15.52
CA SER A 92 -2.12 -23.02 -16.91
C SER A 92 -3.11 -22.41 -17.89
N SER A 93 -4.38 -22.26 -17.49
CA SER A 93 -5.41 -21.63 -18.32
C SER A 93 -5.20 -20.11 -18.41
N LEU A 94 -4.82 -19.44 -17.33
CA LEU A 94 -4.49 -18.02 -17.33
C LEU A 94 -3.23 -17.73 -18.15
N ALA A 95 -2.19 -18.55 -18.01
CA ALA A 95 -0.93 -18.42 -18.72
C ALA A 95 -1.09 -18.48 -20.26
N GLN A 96 -2.08 -19.21 -20.78
CA GLN A 96 -2.37 -19.29 -22.22
C GLN A 96 -2.78 -17.94 -22.84
N TYR A 97 -3.31 -17.02 -22.03
CA TYR A 97 -3.71 -15.69 -22.44
C TYR A 97 -2.75 -14.60 -21.94
N GLY A 98 -1.69 -15.01 -21.24
CA GLY A 98 -0.68 -14.12 -20.71
C GLY A 98 0.13 -13.49 -21.83
N ASP A 99 0.31 -12.18 -21.75
CA ASP A 99 1.23 -11.45 -22.63
C ASP A 99 2.56 -11.20 -21.89
N LEU A 100 3.69 -11.42 -22.57
CA LEU A 100 4.99 -11.03 -22.05
C LEU A 100 5.10 -9.50 -22.04
N VAL A 101 5.32 -8.94 -20.86
CA VAL A 101 5.46 -7.49 -20.65
C VAL A 101 6.72 -7.16 -19.87
N TYR A 102 7.27 -5.99 -20.15
CA TYR A 102 8.46 -5.47 -19.49
C TYR A 102 8.20 -4.03 -19.05
N PRO A 103 8.62 -3.63 -17.84
CA PRO A 103 8.50 -2.26 -17.37
C PRO A 103 9.08 -1.26 -18.37
N ASP A 104 8.41 -0.12 -18.53
CA ASP A 104 8.92 0.95 -19.36
C ASP A 104 10.09 1.68 -18.66
N LYS A 105 10.88 2.46 -19.41
CA LYS A 105 12.06 3.17 -18.89
C LYS A 105 11.77 4.16 -17.75
N ARG A 106 10.53 4.62 -17.61
CA ARG A 106 10.07 5.56 -16.57
C ARG A 106 9.44 4.84 -15.38
N SER A 107 9.28 3.52 -15.46
CA SER A 107 8.76 2.69 -14.39
C SER A 107 9.58 2.88 -13.12
N VAL A 108 8.87 2.95 -12.00
CA VAL A 108 9.48 3.00 -10.66
C VAL A 108 10.28 1.74 -10.34
N ILE A 109 10.03 0.64 -11.05
CA ILE A 109 10.82 -0.60 -10.93
C ILE A 109 12.29 -0.36 -11.24
N HIS A 110 12.61 0.60 -12.12
CA HIS A 110 14.00 0.99 -12.40
C HIS A 110 14.63 1.87 -11.32
N LYS A 111 13.89 2.25 -10.28
CA LYS A 111 14.34 3.06 -9.14
C LYS A 111 14.53 2.25 -7.86
N ILE A 112 14.43 0.92 -7.91
CA ILE A 112 14.53 0.04 -6.73
C ILE A 112 15.78 0.32 -5.89
N GLU A 113 16.95 0.51 -6.50
CA GLU A 113 18.17 0.79 -5.73
C GLU A 113 18.11 2.11 -4.95
N SER A 114 17.57 3.18 -5.55
CA SER A 114 17.37 4.46 -4.88
C SER A 114 16.27 4.37 -3.81
N ILE A 115 15.20 3.61 -4.09
CA ILE A 115 14.15 3.32 -3.11
C ILE A 115 14.73 2.58 -1.92
N ASP A 116 15.50 1.52 -2.14
CA ASP A 116 16.10 0.74 -1.06
C ASP A 116 17.08 1.58 -0.23
N ARG A 117 17.86 2.46 -0.86
CA ARG A 117 18.71 3.41 -0.13
C ARG A 117 17.91 4.36 0.74
N CYS A 118 16.82 4.94 0.23
CA CYS A 118 16.09 6.00 0.93
C CYS A 118 15.01 5.48 1.90
N PHE A 119 14.32 4.40 1.56
CA PHE A 119 13.18 3.85 2.31
C PHE A 119 13.57 2.70 3.25
N SER A 120 14.86 2.39 3.38
CA SER A 120 15.34 1.39 4.35
C SER A 120 15.47 1.90 5.78
N HIS A 121 15.41 3.23 5.98
CA HIS A 121 15.53 3.83 7.30
C HIS A 121 14.35 3.53 8.23
N ASP A 122 14.58 3.67 9.54
CA ASP A 122 13.64 3.25 10.59
C ASP A 122 12.53 4.29 10.82
N THR A 123 12.82 5.58 10.55
CA THR A 123 11.90 6.70 10.78
C THR A 123 11.55 7.45 9.50
N VAL A 124 10.41 8.13 9.49
CA VAL A 124 9.98 8.94 8.32
C VAL A 124 10.94 10.11 8.12
N GLU A 125 11.43 10.71 9.18
CA GLU A 125 12.40 11.80 9.16
C GLU A 125 13.69 11.39 8.45
N GLU A 126 14.26 10.24 8.79
CA GLU A 126 15.46 9.73 8.12
C GLU A 126 15.20 9.42 6.62
N ILE A 127 13.98 8.97 6.27
CA ILE A 127 13.60 8.78 4.86
C ILE A 127 13.57 10.13 4.12
N PHE A 128 13.04 11.19 4.74
CA PHE A 128 13.08 12.53 4.18
C PHE A 128 14.52 13.02 3.99
N ASP A 129 15.37 12.90 5.01
CA ASP A 129 16.77 13.31 4.95
C ASP A 129 17.53 12.55 3.84
N ALA A 130 17.30 11.24 3.72
CA ALA A 130 17.91 10.41 2.70
C ALA A 130 17.48 10.83 1.28
N LEU A 131 16.19 11.12 1.09
CA LEU A 131 15.67 11.60 -0.19
C LEU A 131 16.19 13.00 -0.54
N GLU A 132 16.30 13.91 0.43
CA GLU A 132 16.82 15.26 0.21
C GLU A 132 18.30 15.22 -0.18
N LYS A 133 19.07 14.36 0.48
CA LYS A 133 20.47 14.11 0.12
C LYS A 133 20.61 13.49 -1.27
N GLU A 134 19.86 12.42 -1.58
CA GLU A 134 19.91 11.77 -2.88
C GLU A 134 19.49 12.73 -4.00
N ALA A 135 18.48 13.59 -3.77
CA ALA A 135 18.08 14.63 -4.71
C ALA A 135 19.20 15.65 -5.00
N ALA A 136 19.96 16.04 -3.97
CA ALA A 136 21.08 16.95 -4.11
C ALA A 136 22.27 16.32 -4.86
N ASP A 137 22.59 15.06 -4.56
CA ASP A 137 23.75 14.36 -5.12
C ASP A 137 23.56 13.96 -6.59
N SER A 138 22.35 13.51 -6.94
CA SER A 138 22.07 12.91 -8.27
C SER A 138 21.32 13.83 -9.23
N SER A 139 20.77 14.96 -8.75
CA SER A 139 19.79 15.78 -9.50
C SER A 139 18.61 14.95 -10.05
N ASP A 140 18.24 13.86 -9.38
CA ASP A 140 17.16 12.97 -9.80
C ASP A 140 15.79 13.61 -9.53
N GLU A 141 15.06 13.89 -10.62
CA GLU A 141 13.70 14.43 -10.58
C GLU A 141 12.75 13.52 -9.79
N TRP A 142 13.01 12.20 -9.73
CA TRP A 142 12.19 11.26 -8.97
C TRP A 142 12.23 11.53 -7.47
N CYS A 143 13.42 11.81 -6.90
CA CYS A 143 13.56 12.12 -5.47
C CYS A 143 12.78 13.40 -5.12
N THR A 144 12.90 14.42 -5.96
CA THR A 144 12.19 15.70 -5.78
C THR A 144 10.67 15.52 -5.86
N ALA A 145 10.18 14.75 -6.84
CA ALA A 145 8.75 14.44 -6.97
C ALA A 145 8.23 13.60 -5.79
N THR A 146 9.03 12.68 -5.29
CA THR A 146 8.71 11.83 -4.13
C THR A 146 8.59 12.67 -2.86
N LEU A 147 9.57 13.54 -2.59
CA LEU A 147 9.53 14.49 -1.47
C LEU A 147 8.28 15.36 -1.50
N LYS A 148 7.91 15.86 -2.68
CA LYS A 148 6.69 16.66 -2.83
C LYS A 148 5.44 15.87 -2.40
N LYS A 149 5.30 14.61 -2.83
CA LYS A 149 4.17 13.75 -2.44
C LYS A 149 4.13 13.50 -0.93
N LEU A 150 5.28 13.22 -0.32
CA LEU A 150 5.37 13.01 1.13
C LEU A 150 5.01 14.29 1.90
N LYS A 151 5.43 15.47 1.43
CA LYS A 151 5.09 16.78 2.02
C LYS A 151 3.60 17.13 1.91
N GLU A 152 2.86 16.53 0.98
CA GLU A 152 1.41 16.70 0.84
C GLU A 152 0.59 15.77 1.75
N ALA A 153 1.21 14.75 2.34
CA ALA A 153 0.56 13.76 3.20
C ALA A 153 0.50 14.21 4.67
N SER A 154 -0.39 13.59 5.45
CA SER A 154 -0.47 13.82 6.91
C SER A 154 0.80 13.29 7.59
N PRO A 155 1.53 14.12 8.37
CA PRO A 155 2.73 13.69 9.09
C PRO A 155 2.48 12.50 10.03
N LEU A 156 1.35 12.53 10.74
CA LEU A 156 0.94 11.46 11.64
C LEU A 156 0.64 10.17 10.87
N SER A 157 -0.08 10.28 9.74
CA SER A 157 -0.42 9.14 8.89
C SER A 157 0.81 8.49 8.26
N LEU A 158 1.83 9.27 7.90
CA LEU A 158 3.11 8.74 7.42
C LEU A 158 3.79 7.86 8.48
N LYS A 159 3.88 8.34 9.74
CA LYS A 159 4.53 7.57 10.82
C LYS A 159 3.75 6.31 11.18
N VAL A 160 2.41 6.40 11.26
CA VAL A 160 1.52 5.26 11.48
C VAL A 160 1.68 4.23 10.36
N THR A 161 1.71 4.69 9.11
CA THR A 161 1.87 3.83 7.93
C THR A 161 3.20 3.12 7.92
N LEU A 162 4.32 3.84 8.11
CA LEU A 162 5.65 3.23 8.15
C LEU A 162 5.69 2.10 9.19
N ARG A 163 5.24 2.37 10.42
CA ARG A 163 5.16 1.35 11.47
C ARG A 163 4.28 0.16 11.05
N SER A 164 3.10 0.41 10.50
CA SER A 164 2.17 -0.64 10.08
C SER A 164 2.80 -1.60 9.07
N ILE A 165 3.47 -1.08 8.03
CA ILE A 165 4.16 -1.90 7.02
C ILE A 165 5.34 -2.67 7.65
N ARG A 166 6.12 -2.03 8.51
CA ARG A 166 7.28 -2.65 9.18
C ARG A 166 6.86 -3.81 10.08
N ASP A 167 5.83 -3.60 10.90
CA ASP A 167 5.25 -4.63 11.76
C ASP A 167 4.65 -5.78 10.91
N GLY A 168 3.96 -5.44 9.83
CA GLY A 168 3.34 -6.39 8.89
C GLY A 168 4.33 -7.35 8.21
N ARG A 169 5.61 -6.95 8.09
CA ARG A 169 6.70 -7.80 7.55
C ARG A 169 6.89 -9.09 8.34
N PHE A 170 6.58 -9.09 9.63
CA PHE A 170 6.81 -10.22 10.53
C PHE A 170 5.51 -10.86 11.06
N GLN A 171 4.36 -10.40 10.57
CA GLN A 171 3.03 -10.85 11.03
C GLN A 171 2.30 -11.65 9.95
N PRO A 172 1.51 -12.68 10.31
CA PRO A 172 0.57 -13.31 9.38
C PRO A 172 -0.62 -12.38 9.09
N LEU A 173 -1.35 -12.66 8.00
CA LEU A 173 -2.44 -11.81 7.50
C LEU A 173 -3.50 -11.49 8.55
N ASP A 174 -3.90 -12.43 9.42
CA ASP A 174 -4.88 -12.16 10.48
C ASP A 174 -4.39 -11.11 11.48
N LYS A 175 -3.10 -11.12 11.80
CA LYS A 175 -2.53 -10.16 12.74
C LYS A 175 -2.39 -8.79 12.09
N CYS A 176 -1.98 -8.74 10.81
CA CYS A 176 -2.03 -7.52 10.01
C CYS A 176 -3.44 -6.91 9.98
N LEU A 177 -4.47 -7.72 9.67
CA LEU A 177 -5.85 -7.25 9.60
C LEU A 177 -6.38 -6.78 10.96
N ALA A 178 -6.07 -7.50 12.06
CA ALA A 178 -6.46 -7.07 13.40
C ALA A 178 -5.75 -5.78 13.82
N GLN A 179 -4.48 -5.61 13.47
CA GLN A 179 -3.72 -4.39 13.70
C GLN A 179 -4.32 -3.22 12.91
N GLU A 180 -4.52 -3.39 11.61
CA GLU A 180 -5.12 -2.39 10.73
C GLU A 180 -6.53 -2.00 11.19
N TYR A 181 -7.33 -2.95 11.68
CA TYR A 181 -8.65 -2.65 12.25
C TYR A 181 -8.55 -1.68 13.43
N ARG A 182 -7.58 -1.86 14.33
CA ARG A 182 -7.34 -0.90 15.43
C ARG A 182 -6.95 0.47 14.91
N ILE A 183 -6.02 0.52 13.95
CA ILE A 183 -5.54 1.77 13.36
C ILE A 183 -6.72 2.50 12.70
N SER A 184 -7.48 1.80 11.85
CA SER A 184 -8.67 2.33 11.16
C SER A 184 -9.70 2.88 12.12
N PHE A 185 -10.02 2.13 13.18
CA PHE A 185 -10.96 2.59 14.20
C PHE A 185 -10.46 3.85 14.90
N ASN A 186 -9.19 3.86 15.34
CA ASN A 186 -8.60 5.01 16.00
C ASN A 186 -8.51 6.25 15.08
N CYS A 187 -8.22 6.08 13.78
CA CYS A 187 -8.31 7.13 12.76
C CYS A 187 -9.72 7.75 12.69
N VAL A 188 -10.76 6.92 12.62
CA VAL A 188 -12.15 7.39 12.45
C VAL A 188 -12.73 7.96 13.76
N SER A 189 -12.28 7.47 14.92
CA SER A 189 -12.73 7.93 16.24
C SER A 189 -12.34 9.36 16.58
N ARG A 190 -11.36 9.93 15.87
CA ARG A 190 -10.79 11.27 16.11
C ARG A 190 -10.17 11.44 17.50
N ARG A 191 -9.78 10.35 18.15
CA ARG A 191 -9.20 10.38 19.50
C ARG A 191 -7.83 11.09 19.52
N VAL A 192 -7.04 10.95 18.46
CA VAL A 192 -5.68 11.50 18.37
C VAL A 192 -5.61 12.70 17.43
N SER A 193 -6.27 12.61 16.27
CA SER A 193 -6.23 13.64 15.23
C SER A 193 -7.53 13.64 14.43
N ASN A 194 -7.84 14.78 13.82
CA ASN A 194 -8.95 14.95 12.88
C ASN A 194 -8.51 14.84 11.40
N ASP A 195 -7.26 14.46 11.15
CA ASP A 195 -6.64 14.41 9.81
C ASP A 195 -7.48 13.63 8.81
N PHE A 196 -8.05 12.47 9.17
CA PHE A 196 -8.88 11.71 8.23
C PHE A 196 -10.06 12.53 7.69
N CYS A 197 -10.75 13.26 8.56
CA CYS A 197 -11.89 14.07 8.17
C CYS A 197 -11.46 15.30 7.38
N GLU A 198 -10.32 15.89 7.74
CA GLU A 198 -9.74 17.02 7.02
C GLU A 198 -9.25 16.62 5.61
N GLY A 199 -8.60 15.46 5.48
CA GLY A 199 -8.15 14.96 4.19
C GLY A 199 -9.31 14.60 3.27
N VAL A 200 -10.36 13.97 3.80
CA VAL A 200 -11.62 13.74 3.07
C VAL A 200 -12.24 15.07 2.64
N ARG A 201 -12.32 16.07 3.53
CA ARG A 201 -12.82 17.40 3.20
C ARG A 201 -12.03 18.00 2.05
N ALA A 202 -10.70 18.10 2.19
CA ALA A 202 -9.83 18.76 1.25
C ALA A 202 -9.79 18.09 -0.14
N ARG A 203 -9.86 16.76 -0.21
CA ARG A 203 -9.69 16.01 -1.47
C ARG A 203 -10.99 15.59 -2.14
N LEU A 204 -12.04 15.28 -1.37
CA LEU A 204 -13.26 14.68 -1.90
C LEU A 204 -14.48 15.60 -1.83
N VAL A 205 -14.58 16.41 -0.77
CA VAL A 205 -15.73 17.30 -0.56
C VAL A 205 -15.49 18.67 -1.19
N ASP A 206 -14.56 19.44 -0.65
CA ASP A 206 -14.27 20.82 -1.07
C ASP A 206 -13.33 20.85 -2.28
N LYS A 207 -12.49 19.82 -2.42
CA LYS A 207 -11.51 19.66 -3.53
C LYS A 207 -10.58 20.86 -3.66
N ASP A 208 -10.18 21.44 -2.53
CA ASP A 208 -9.18 22.51 -2.46
C ASP A 208 -7.74 21.96 -2.49
N PHE A 209 -7.57 20.66 -2.24
CA PHE A 209 -6.27 19.98 -2.14
C PHE A 209 -5.31 20.65 -1.14
N ALA A 210 -5.85 21.35 -0.13
CA ALA A 210 -5.11 22.09 0.88
C ALA A 210 -5.51 21.66 2.30
N PRO A 211 -5.28 20.38 2.66
CA PRO A 211 -5.60 19.88 4.00
C PRO A 211 -4.75 20.58 5.06
N LYS A 212 -5.37 20.88 6.20
CA LYS A 212 -4.72 21.47 7.38
C LYS A 212 -4.47 20.37 8.41
N TRP A 213 -3.37 19.67 8.23
CA TRP A 213 -2.97 18.58 9.11
C TRP A 213 -2.71 19.06 10.54
N ASP A 214 -3.10 18.23 11.51
CA ASP A 214 -2.85 18.42 12.93
C ASP A 214 -2.34 17.08 13.52
N PRO A 215 -1.01 16.96 13.77
CA PRO A 215 0.00 18.02 13.76
C PRO A 215 0.50 18.38 12.33
N PRO A 216 1.00 19.62 12.12
CA PRO A 216 1.33 20.12 10.78
C PRO A 216 2.69 19.65 10.24
N CYS A 217 3.60 19.16 11.08
CA CYS A 217 4.92 18.67 10.66
C CYS A 217 5.34 17.40 11.42
N LEU A 218 6.40 16.74 10.95
CA LEU A 218 6.83 15.43 11.47
C LEU A 218 7.36 15.52 12.90
N GLU A 219 8.05 16.60 13.24
CA GLU A 219 8.71 16.83 14.52
C GLU A 219 7.70 16.93 15.67
N ASP A 220 6.49 17.40 15.37
CA ASP A 220 5.38 17.53 16.31
C ASP A 220 4.64 16.20 16.54
N VAL A 221 4.86 15.19 15.69
CA VAL A 221 4.27 13.86 15.88
C VAL A 221 5.05 13.09 16.94
N THR A 222 4.49 13.03 18.14
CA THR A 222 5.06 12.27 19.25
C THR A 222 4.86 10.76 19.09
N ARG A 223 5.71 9.97 19.75
CA ARG A 223 5.57 8.51 19.78
C ARG A 223 4.23 8.07 20.37
N ASP A 224 3.77 8.73 21.44
CA ASP A 224 2.52 8.37 22.11
C ASP A 224 1.30 8.59 21.20
N MET A 225 1.33 9.59 20.31
CA MET A 225 0.30 9.77 19.29
C MET A 225 0.24 8.57 18.34
N VAL A 226 1.40 8.10 17.87
CA VAL A 226 1.48 6.91 17.00
C VAL A 226 1.03 5.66 17.77
N ASP A 227 1.54 5.43 18.98
CA ASP A 227 1.19 4.28 19.83
C ASP A 227 -0.32 4.18 20.10
N CYS A 228 -1.01 5.32 20.20
CA CYS A 228 -2.45 5.34 20.42
C CYS A 228 -3.23 4.68 19.27
N PHE A 229 -2.76 4.74 18.01
CA PHE A 229 -3.42 4.05 16.88
C PHE A 229 -3.36 2.53 16.97
N PHE A 230 -2.30 1.99 17.58
CA PHE A 230 -2.08 0.55 17.72
C PHE A 230 -2.63 -0.01 19.03
N SER A 231 -3.12 0.87 19.91
CA SER A 231 -3.65 0.50 21.23
C SER A 231 -4.94 -0.32 21.10
N PRO A 232 -5.20 -1.25 22.03
CA PRO A 232 -6.46 -2.00 22.06
C PRO A 232 -7.68 -1.08 22.09
N LEU A 233 -8.77 -1.56 21.51
CA LEU A 233 -10.01 -0.82 21.49
C LEU A 233 -10.66 -0.76 22.89
N GLY A 234 -11.51 0.24 23.11
CA GLY A 234 -12.18 0.45 24.40
C GLY A 234 -13.10 -0.70 24.77
N ALA A 235 -13.53 -0.77 26.04
CA ALA A 235 -14.31 -1.88 26.60
C ALA A 235 -15.65 -2.19 25.87
N HIS A 236 -16.13 -1.30 25.01
CA HIS A 236 -17.38 -1.46 24.26
C HIS A 236 -17.18 -1.87 22.80
N GLU A 237 -15.95 -1.85 22.29
CA GLU A 237 -15.64 -2.23 20.92
C GLU A 237 -14.80 -3.51 20.95
N PRO A 238 -15.31 -4.63 20.42
CA PRO A 238 -14.57 -5.88 20.40
C PRO A 238 -13.38 -5.80 19.44
N GLU A 239 -12.35 -6.60 19.72
CA GLU A 239 -11.26 -6.82 18.78
C GLU A 239 -11.75 -7.59 17.54
N LEU A 240 -11.04 -7.42 16.41
CA LEU A 240 -11.36 -8.18 15.20
C LEU A 240 -10.97 -9.66 15.38
N GLU A 241 -11.99 -10.51 15.51
CA GLU A 241 -11.84 -11.97 15.54
C GLU A 241 -12.09 -12.57 14.16
N LEU A 242 -11.00 -13.01 13.51
CA LEU A 242 -11.08 -13.69 12.23
C LEU A 242 -11.30 -15.20 12.44
N PRO A 243 -12.08 -15.88 11.58
CA PRO A 243 -12.34 -17.31 11.67
C PRO A 243 -11.13 -18.15 11.19
N THR A 244 -9.99 -18.02 11.86
CA THR A 244 -8.73 -18.64 11.46
C THR A 244 -8.75 -20.17 11.53
N ALA A 245 -9.62 -20.75 12.36
CA ALA A 245 -9.81 -22.20 12.47
C ALA A 245 -10.45 -22.85 11.23
N LEU A 246 -11.07 -22.05 10.35
CA LEU A 246 -11.70 -22.51 9.11
C LEU A 246 -10.82 -22.26 7.87
N ARG A 247 -9.55 -21.85 8.05
CA ARG A 247 -8.66 -21.57 6.93
C ARG A 247 -8.35 -22.85 6.15
N GLU A 248 -8.66 -22.83 4.87
CA GLU A 248 -8.17 -23.86 3.96
C GLU A 248 -6.64 -23.80 3.87
N PRO A 249 -5.95 -24.95 3.81
CA PRO A 249 -4.48 -25.05 3.92
C PRO A 249 -3.70 -24.42 2.76
N HIS A 250 -4.37 -23.81 1.78
CA HIS A 250 -3.77 -23.29 0.54
C HIS A 250 -3.87 -21.76 0.38
N MET A 251 -4.14 -21.02 1.46
CA MET A 251 -4.19 -19.56 1.48
C MET A 251 -2.94 -18.94 2.09
#